data_AF-A0A3A0E461-F1
#
_entry.id   AF-A0A3A0E461-F1
#
_cell.length_a   1.000
_cell.length_b   1.000
_cell.length_c   1.000
_cell.angle_alpha   90.00
_cell.angle_beta   90.00
_cell.angle_gamma   90.00
#
_symmetry.space_group_name_H-M   'P 1'
#
loop_
_entity.id
_entity.type
_entity.pdbx_description
1 polymer ?
#
loop_
_entity_poly.entity_id
_entity_poly.type
_entity_poly.pdbx_seq_one_letter_code
_entity_poly.pdbx_strand_id
1 'polypeptide(L)'
;MAPLGPPDHMHAIVIRLARTCAALGRACPTTGLALFAAIAALAPAACGDAWIRVNQVGYLPDDPKIAVLSSDTALSGQFTVGPFKASIGEDQGAWGPFAHNYRLDFSGLTAPGRYQIECGEVKSPSFAVGADAYQDVPTKLLEFMRLQRCGDNPVTGQQCHQQDAFDADTGETLDLTGGWHDAGDRLKHMITTSYCVAALALCGDQAHDEARHGARLIKKIHPRPDAIYVQIGDDRDHLPPETLWHDDQSDYGRGPGGPRAAWRATAAPQGPKYQNASTGVANLAGRSAAAMALTGELDAARSLYKLAKSKPGNAMSVPVRAPYYYGETSYFDDLQWGATELYIATGDESYLRDAVAYAHEAADNPWMGQDRHGHYEFFPYVNLAHWRLWSHVDAGAQTSLARYYRDGLERLRQRAVKNPYRVCTPMVWCSTNDVTALATQATLYEQMTGDRRYRELGAEARDWLFGRNPWGVSFVIGVPEQGRAASRPHHLFWKLKNHLPVGGVVDGPVYKDINDSLKFGASFANDELARFQSDIVYHDVFADFSTNEPIIDGTVSLLLLLTVWK
;
A
#
# COMPACT_ATOMS: atom_id res chain seq x y z
N MET A 1 -32.47 -32.42 -13.28
CA MET A 1 -32.95 -32.58 -14.67
C MET A 1 -31.97 -31.91 -15.60
N ALA A 2 -31.58 -32.64 -16.65
CA ALA A 2 -30.65 -32.40 -17.77
C ALA A 2 -29.88 -31.06 -17.91
N PRO A 3 -28.55 -31.11 -18.23
CA PRO A 3 -27.70 -29.95 -18.47
C PRO A 3 -27.70 -29.52 -19.95
N LEU A 4 -27.50 -28.24 -20.23
CA LEU A 4 -27.21 -27.70 -21.55
C LEU A 4 -25.71 -27.40 -21.65
N GLY A 5 -25.07 -27.97 -22.68
CA GLY A 5 -23.64 -27.92 -22.94
C GLY A 5 -23.14 -26.62 -23.60
N PRO A 6 -21.82 -26.51 -23.85
CA PRO A 6 -21.15 -25.28 -24.25
C PRO A 6 -21.05 -25.15 -25.79
N PRO A 7 -20.74 -23.95 -26.33
CA PRO A 7 -20.27 -23.82 -27.70
C PRO A 7 -18.73 -23.79 -27.75
N ASP A 8 -18.18 -24.76 -28.48
CA ASP A 8 -16.83 -24.78 -29.04
C ASP A 8 -16.65 -23.69 -30.11
N HIS A 9 -15.46 -23.07 -30.19
CA HIS A 9 -14.77 -22.81 -31.46
C HIS A 9 -13.31 -22.37 -31.21
N MET A 10 -12.37 -23.15 -31.76
CA MET A 10 -11.14 -22.74 -32.49
C MET A 10 -9.91 -23.60 -32.15
N HIS A 11 -9.58 -24.51 -33.07
CA HIS A 11 -8.26 -25.05 -33.43
C HIS A 11 -8.46 -25.65 -34.84
N ALA A 12 -7.55 -25.68 -35.82
CA ALA A 12 -6.10 -25.69 -35.81
C ALA A 12 -5.59 -25.31 -37.23
N ILE A 13 -4.44 -24.63 -37.32
CA ILE A 13 -3.13 -25.12 -37.81
C ILE A 13 -3.09 -25.59 -39.28
N VAL A 14 -2.37 -24.82 -40.10
CA VAL A 14 -2.00 -25.12 -41.49
C VAL A 14 -0.63 -25.81 -41.54
N ILE A 15 -0.55 -27.01 -42.14
CA ILE A 15 0.70 -27.68 -42.54
C ILE A 15 0.58 -28.21 -43.98
N ARG A 16 1.58 -27.81 -44.80
CA ARG A 16 2.15 -28.40 -46.03
C ARG A 16 1.28 -28.60 -47.28
N LEU A 17 1.81 -28.10 -48.40
CA LEU A 17 2.07 -28.93 -49.60
C LEU A 17 3.15 -28.30 -50.49
N ALA A 18 4.06 -29.15 -50.97
CA ALA A 18 5.11 -28.85 -51.94
C ALA A 18 5.08 -29.89 -53.07
N ARG A 19 5.56 -29.49 -54.25
CA ARG A 19 5.78 -30.21 -55.54
C ARG A 19 4.55 -30.20 -56.46
N THR A 20 4.63 -29.82 -57.75
CA THR A 20 5.50 -30.39 -58.80
C THR A 20 5.63 -29.45 -60.04
N CYS A 21 6.64 -29.71 -60.88
CA CYS A 21 7.18 -28.91 -62.00
C CYS A 21 6.38 -28.84 -63.32
N ALA A 22 6.71 -27.77 -64.08
CA ALA A 22 6.92 -27.65 -65.54
C ALA A 22 5.73 -27.43 -66.51
N ALA A 23 5.70 -26.26 -67.18
CA ALA A 23 5.79 -26.15 -68.66
C ALA A 23 5.82 -24.68 -69.15
N LEU A 24 6.93 -24.32 -69.81
CA LEU A 24 7.14 -23.41 -70.96
C LEU A 24 6.15 -22.26 -71.28
N GLY A 25 6.68 -21.03 -71.19
CA GLY A 25 6.83 -20.17 -72.37
C GLY A 25 5.83 -19.03 -72.58
N ARG A 26 6.21 -17.80 -72.18
CA ARG A 26 6.29 -16.60 -73.05
C ARG A 26 6.64 -15.36 -72.23
N ALA A 27 7.53 -14.56 -72.81
CA ALA A 27 8.13 -13.37 -72.22
C ALA A 27 7.12 -12.24 -72.03
N CYS A 28 7.20 -11.57 -70.88
CA CYS A 28 6.64 -10.24 -70.63
C CYS A 28 7.68 -9.46 -69.80
N PRO A 29 8.14 -8.27 -70.22
CA PRO A 29 9.09 -7.50 -69.43
C PRO A 29 8.29 -6.74 -68.36
N THR A 30 8.14 -7.31 -67.18
CA THR A 30 7.73 -6.53 -66.01
C THR A 30 8.98 -5.97 -65.34
N THR A 31 9.11 -4.66 -65.42
CA THR A 31 10.06 -3.84 -64.67
C THR A 31 9.87 -4.07 -63.18
N GLY A 32 10.69 -4.93 -62.59
CA GLY A 32 10.82 -5.06 -61.15
C GLY A 32 11.62 -3.89 -60.59
N LEU A 33 10.93 -2.83 -60.18
CA LEU A 33 11.49 -1.84 -59.25
C LEU A 33 11.56 -2.52 -57.87
N ALA A 34 12.73 -3.04 -57.50
CA ALA A 34 13.00 -3.42 -56.13
C ALA A 34 13.14 -2.13 -55.30
N LEU A 35 12.05 -1.72 -54.65
CA LEU A 35 12.04 -0.63 -53.69
C LEU A 35 12.72 -1.14 -52.41
N PHE A 36 14.04 -0.98 -52.32
CA PHE A 36 14.73 -1.02 -51.02
C PHE A 36 14.28 0.21 -50.24
N ALA A 37 13.26 0.05 -49.38
CA ALA A 37 13.00 0.99 -48.33
C ALA A 37 14.20 0.97 -47.38
N ALA A 38 15.12 1.91 -47.56
CA ALA A 38 16.12 2.23 -46.55
C ALA A 38 15.36 2.77 -45.33
N ILE A 39 15.17 1.91 -44.31
CA ILE A 39 14.79 2.37 -42.98
C ILE A 39 16.01 3.13 -42.48
N ALA A 40 16.00 4.45 -42.65
CA ALA A 40 16.94 5.32 -41.97
C ALA A 40 16.62 5.20 -40.48
N ALA A 41 17.43 4.44 -39.74
CA ALA A 41 17.41 4.50 -38.28
C ALA A 41 17.78 5.93 -37.91
N LEU A 42 16.79 6.71 -37.46
CA LEU A 42 17.03 8.03 -36.87
C LEU A 42 18.04 7.84 -35.74
N ALA A 43 19.15 8.58 -35.80
CA ALA A 43 20.11 8.60 -34.71
C ALA A 43 19.37 9.02 -33.43
N PRO A 44 19.57 8.34 -32.28
CA PRO A 44 18.88 8.70 -31.06
C PRO A 44 19.16 10.16 -30.70
N ALA A 45 18.11 10.87 -30.29
CA ALA A 45 18.24 12.28 -29.95
C ALA A 45 18.99 12.46 -28.63
N ALA A 46 19.61 13.63 -28.45
CA ALA A 46 19.96 14.11 -27.12
C ALA A 46 18.68 14.25 -26.27
N CYS A 47 18.80 14.21 -24.95
CA CYS A 47 17.70 14.24 -23.96
C CYS A 47 16.86 15.55 -23.96
N GLY A 48 16.39 16.08 -25.09
CA GLY A 48 15.69 17.37 -25.19
C GLY A 48 14.22 17.36 -24.74
N ASP A 49 13.53 16.21 -24.83
CA ASP A 49 12.10 16.04 -24.49
C ASP A 49 11.90 14.74 -23.69
N ALA A 50 12.33 14.74 -22.42
CA ALA A 50 12.30 13.56 -21.57
C ALA A 50 11.94 13.89 -20.12
N TRP A 51 11.55 12.88 -19.35
CA TRP A 51 11.22 13.00 -17.93
C TRP A 51 12.17 12.15 -17.09
N ILE A 52 12.84 12.76 -16.11
CA ILE A 52 13.64 12.04 -15.13
C ILE A 52 12.82 11.86 -13.84
N ARG A 53 12.54 10.61 -13.47
CA ARG A 53 11.83 10.21 -12.26
C ARG A 53 12.83 9.72 -11.22
N VAL A 54 12.78 10.31 -10.04
CA VAL A 54 13.70 10.06 -8.92
C VAL A 54 12.91 9.85 -7.63
N ASN A 55 13.53 9.26 -6.61
CA ASN A 55 13.10 9.47 -5.24
C ASN A 55 13.39 10.93 -4.88
N GLN A 56 12.34 11.74 -4.75
CA GLN A 56 12.47 13.18 -4.54
C GLN A 56 12.90 13.52 -3.11
N VAL A 57 12.75 12.59 -2.15
CA VAL A 57 13.25 12.77 -0.78
C VAL A 57 14.76 12.56 -0.77
N GLY A 58 15.22 11.38 -1.20
CA GLY A 58 16.64 11.10 -1.28
C GLY A 58 16.99 9.63 -1.31
N TYR A 59 18.27 9.35 -1.08
CA TYR A 59 18.90 8.02 -1.11
C TYR A 59 19.92 7.88 0.03
N LEU A 60 20.00 6.71 0.66
CA LEU A 60 21.10 6.42 1.59
C LEU A 60 22.41 6.13 0.81
N PRO A 61 23.60 6.39 1.38
CA PRO A 61 24.88 6.20 0.69
C PRO A 61 25.10 4.77 0.19
N ASP A 62 24.68 3.76 0.95
CA ASP A 62 24.90 2.34 0.62
C ASP A 62 23.70 1.68 -0.08
N ASP A 63 22.66 2.47 -0.38
CA ASP A 63 21.50 1.99 -1.11
C ASP A 63 21.74 1.96 -2.63
N PRO A 64 21.07 1.04 -3.33
CA PRO A 64 20.84 1.17 -4.77
C PRO A 64 20.16 2.51 -5.08
N LYS A 65 20.65 3.22 -6.10
CA LYS A 65 20.15 4.53 -6.51
C LYS A 65 19.84 4.50 -7.98
N ILE A 66 18.57 4.25 -8.28
CA ILE A 66 18.08 4.09 -9.64
C ILE A 66 17.05 5.19 -9.91
N ALA A 67 17.27 5.95 -10.98
CA ALA A 67 16.27 6.83 -11.56
C ALA A 67 15.76 6.24 -12.88
N VAL A 68 14.59 6.70 -13.33
CA VAL A 68 14.05 6.33 -14.64
C VAL A 68 13.98 7.55 -15.53
N LEU A 69 14.62 7.48 -16.69
CA LEU A 69 14.49 8.46 -17.76
C LEU A 69 13.49 7.92 -18.78
N SER A 70 12.40 8.65 -19.00
CA SER A 70 11.32 8.24 -19.91
C SER A 70 11.16 9.25 -21.04
N SER A 71 10.79 8.79 -22.24
CA SER A 71 10.66 9.62 -23.45
C SER A 71 9.68 9.00 -24.45
N ASP A 72 9.15 9.84 -25.35
CA ASP A 72 8.39 9.39 -26.53
C ASP A 72 9.29 9.03 -27.72
N THR A 73 10.57 9.39 -27.66
CA THR A 73 11.57 9.11 -28.69
C THR A 73 12.80 8.41 -28.12
N ALA A 74 13.46 7.59 -28.93
CA ALA A 74 14.67 6.89 -28.52
C ALA A 74 15.81 7.89 -28.23
N LEU A 75 16.43 7.72 -27.07
CA LEU A 75 17.52 8.55 -26.56
C LEU A 75 18.84 7.77 -26.54
N SER A 76 19.95 8.51 -26.58
CA SER A 76 21.28 8.01 -26.26
C SER A 76 22.09 9.11 -25.59
N GLY A 77 23.15 8.73 -24.88
CA GLY A 77 24.08 9.70 -24.30
C GLY A 77 24.45 9.35 -22.86
N GLN A 78 24.76 10.39 -22.08
CA GLN A 78 25.23 10.28 -20.71
C GLN A 78 24.40 11.18 -19.81
N PHE A 79 24.31 10.79 -18.54
CA PHE A 79 23.76 11.61 -17.48
C PHE A 79 24.84 11.95 -16.44
N THR A 80 24.60 13.00 -15.66
CA THR A 80 25.45 13.41 -14.55
C THR A 80 24.66 13.58 -13.27
N VAL A 81 25.31 13.36 -12.12
CA VAL A 81 24.78 13.62 -10.77
C VAL A 81 25.90 14.23 -9.95
N GLY A 82 25.98 15.56 -9.92
CA GLY A 82 27.15 16.25 -9.40
C GLY A 82 28.43 15.77 -10.12
N PRO A 83 29.44 15.23 -9.41
CA PRO A 83 30.66 14.71 -10.03
C PRO A 83 30.49 13.34 -10.71
N PHE A 84 29.39 12.62 -10.45
CA PHE A 84 29.13 11.30 -11.05
C PHE A 84 28.70 11.46 -12.51
N LYS A 85 29.19 10.58 -13.40
CA LYS A 85 28.83 10.55 -14.82
C LYS A 85 28.75 9.11 -15.32
N ALA A 86 27.66 8.77 -16.01
CA ALA A 86 27.48 7.44 -16.61
C ALA A 86 26.66 7.50 -17.91
N SER A 87 26.67 6.41 -18.68
CA SER A 87 25.78 6.23 -19.84
C SER A 87 24.32 6.09 -19.38
N ILE A 88 23.36 6.56 -20.17
CA ILE A 88 21.93 6.32 -19.87
C ILE A 88 21.52 4.84 -19.99
N GLY A 89 22.39 4.00 -20.56
CA GLY A 89 22.17 2.55 -20.67
C GLY A 89 21.30 2.15 -21.85
N GLU A 90 20.78 0.93 -21.80
CA GLU A 90 19.90 0.36 -22.83
C GLU A 90 18.45 0.78 -22.64
N ASP A 91 17.76 1.00 -23.76
CA ASP A 91 16.32 1.22 -23.77
C ASP A 91 15.58 -0.06 -23.32
N GLN A 92 14.83 0.07 -22.24
CA GLN A 92 13.99 -0.99 -21.65
C GLN A 92 12.63 -1.11 -22.35
N GLY A 93 12.37 -0.26 -23.36
CA GLY A 93 11.16 -0.29 -24.19
C GLY A 93 9.97 0.45 -23.58
N ALA A 94 8.82 0.25 -24.21
CA ALA A 94 7.58 0.94 -23.88
C ALA A 94 7.00 0.43 -22.55
N TRP A 95 6.60 1.37 -21.70
CA TRP A 95 5.88 1.08 -20.46
C TRP A 95 5.15 2.32 -19.94
N GLY A 96 3.96 2.12 -19.39
CA GLY A 96 3.09 3.21 -18.95
C GLY A 96 2.79 4.17 -20.12
N PRO A 97 2.89 5.49 -19.92
CA PRO A 97 2.57 6.49 -20.95
C PRO A 97 3.73 6.77 -21.93
N PHE A 98 4.84 6.03 -21.85
CA PHE A 98 6.11 6.32 -22.55
C PHE A 98 6.52 5.21 -23.51
N ALA A 99 7.05 5.60 -24.68
CA ALA A 99 7.54 4.67 -25.69
C ALA A 99 8.93 4.11 -25.38
N HIS A 100 9.76 4.87 -24.67
CA HIS A 100 11.16 4.53 -24.35
C HIS A 100 11.45 4.82 -22.87
N ASN A 101 12.20 3.93 -22.22
CA ASN A 101 12.52 4.04 -20.80
C ASN A 101 13.94 3.55 -20.51
N TYR A 102 14.69 4.27 -19.69
CA TYR A 102 16.08 3.99 -19.36
C TYR A 102 16.28 3.99 -17.86
N ARG A 103 17.06 3.04 -17.34
CA ARG A 103 17.41 2.94 -15.92
C ARG A 103 18.76 3.60 -15.68
N LEU A 104 18.75 4.71 -14.97
CA LEU A 104 19.94 5.48 -14.64
C LEU A 104 20.47 5.02 -13.28
N ASP A 105 21.48 4.17 -13.28
CA ASP A 105 22.15 3.68 -12.06
C ASP A 105 23.29 4.61 -11.66
N PHE A 106 23.11 5.26 -10.51
CA PHE A 106 24.13 6.11 -9.87
C PHE A 106 24.46 5.64 -8.45
N SER A 107 24.30 4.34 -8.19
CA SER A 107 24.57 3.74 -6.89
C SER A 107 26.01 3.99 -6.41
N GLY A 108 26.95 4.18 -7.34
CA GLY A 108 28.34 4.56 -7.05
C GLY A 108 28.53 5.97 -6.46
N LEU A 109 27.52 6.85 -6.50
CA LEU A 109 27.54 8.12 -5.77
C LEU A 109 27.17 7.88 -4.30
N THR A 110 28.14 8.05 -3.40
CA THR A 110 27.95 7.86 -1.95
C THR A 110 28.18 9.15 -1.15
N ALA A 111 28.83 10.14 -1.74
CA ALA A 111 29.17 11.40 -1.09
C ALA A 111 27.89 12.16 -0.68
N PRO A 112 27.72 12.48 0.62
CA PRO A 112 26.53 13.20 1.06
C PRO A 112 26.39 14.57 0.39
N GLY A 113 25.16 14.97 0.09
CA GLY A 113 24.85 16.25 -0.54
C GLY A 113 23.46 16.31 -1.15
N ARG A 114 23.08 17.48 -1.66
CA ARG A 114 21.88 17.65 -2.49
C ARG A 114 22.28 17.65 -3.95
N TYR A 115 21.60 16.84 -4.75
CA TYR A 115 21.93 16.62 -6.15
C TYR A 115 20.69 16.78 -7.04
N GLN A 116 20.95 16.86 -8.34
CA GLN A 116 19.99 16.67 -9.43
C GLN A 116 20.65 15.74 -10.46
N ILE A 117 19.83 15.02 -11.21
CA ILE A 117 20.29 14.31 -12.40
C ILE A 117 20.15 15.25 -13.60
N GLU A 118 21.19 15.36 -14.42
CA GLU A 118 21.16 16.10 -15.68
C GLU A 118 21.42 15.15 -16.86
N CYS A 119 20.54 15.15 -17.85
CA CYS A 119 20.78 14.54 -19.17
C CYS A 119 20.45 15.56 -20.27
N GLY A 120 21.45 16.01 -21.03
CA GLY A 120 21.25 17.12 -21.97
C GLY A 120 20.76 18.38 -21.25
N GLU A 121 19.60 18.89 -21.64
CA GLU A 121 18.98 20.06 -21.01
C GLU A 121 17.96 19.66 -19.91
N VAL A 122 17.60 18.37 -19.80
CA VAL A 122 16.62 17.88 -18.83
C VAL A 122 17.27 17.68 -17.47
N LYS A 123 16.60 18.19 -16.43
CA LYS A 123 17.00 18.07 -15.03
C LYS A 123 15.91 17.41 -14.19
N SER A 124 16.30 16.55 -13.26
CA SER A 124 15.38 16.02 -12.24
C SER A 124 15.05 17.08 -11.16
N PRO A 125 13.99 16.87 -10.36
CA PRO A 125 13.88 17.48 -9.04
C PRO A 125 15.14 17.22 -8.20
N SER A 126 15.41 18.08 -7.22
CA SER A 126 16.52 17.89 -6.29
C SER A 126 16.19 16.84 -5.23
N PHE A 127 17.19 16.07 -4.82
CA PHE A 127 17.09 15.03 -3.80
C PHE A 127 18.36 14.98 -2.95
N ALA A 128 18.26 14.41 -1.74
CA ALA A 128 19.41 14.20 -0.87
C ALA A 128 20.12 12.86 -1.18
N VAL A 129 21.44 12.82 -1.02
CA VAL A 129 22.19 11.59 -0.75
C VAL A 129 22.81 11.78 0.62
N GLY A 130 22.59 10.85 1.55
CA GLY A 130 23.07 11.00 2.92
C GLY A 130 22.41 10.02 3.88
N ALA A 131 23.08 9.73 5.00
CA ALA A 131 22.53 8.86 6.04
C ALA A 131 21.26 9.45 6.70
N ASP A 132 21.06 10.76 6.52
CA ASP A 132 19.97 11.56 7.04
C ASP A 132 18.87 11.86 6.01
N ALA A 133 18.94 11.27 4.81
CA ALA A 133 18.05 11.59 3.69
C ALA A 133 16.54 11.49 4.02
N TYR A 134 16.15 10.61 4.95
CA TYR A 134 14.77 10.41 5.37
C TYR A 134 14.43 10.96 6.76
N GLN A 135 15.37 11.64 7.44
CA GLN A 135 15.24 11.96 8.89
C GLN A 135 13.98 12.77 9.25
N ASP A 136 13.51 13.62 8.33
CA ASP A 136 12.37 14.49 8.56
C ASP A 136 11.02 13.82 8.24
N VAL A 137 11.02 12.74 7.46
CA VAL A 137 9.78 12.08 6.99
C VAL A 137 8.98 11.49 8.15
N PRO A 138 9.56 10.71 9.10
CA PRO A 138 8.83 10.14 10.23
C PRO A 138 8.00 11.15 11.03
N THR A 139 8.53 12.35 11.25
CA THR A 139 7.82 13.42 11.96
C THR A 139 6.56 13.84 11.21
N LYS A 140 6.63 13.95 9.87
CA LYS A 140 5.46 14.28 9.03
C LYS A 140 4.41 13.19 9.05
N LEU A 141 4.80 11.92 8.98
CA LEU A 141 3.86 10.80 9.08
C LEU A 141 3.11 10.81 10.42
N LEU A 142 3.80 11.13 11.52
CA LEU A 142 3.18 11.27 12.84
C LEU A 142 2.33 12.54 12.99
N GLU A 143 2.67 13.64 12.32
CA GLU A 143 1.81 14.84 12.24
C GLU A 143 0.46 14.50 11.61
N PHE A 144 0.44 13.71 10.52
CA PHE A 144 -0.80 13.20 9.93
C PHE A 144 -1.61 12.37 10.93
N MET A 145 -1.00 11.39 11.60
CA MET A 145 -1.70 10.57 12.60
C MET A 145 -2.33 11.42 13.72
N ARG A 146 -1.66 12.49 14.15
CA ARG A 146 -2.21 13.43 15.14
C ARG A 146 -3.38 14.24 14.59
N LEU A 147 -3.35 14.61 13.32
CA LEU A 147 -4.48 15.26 12.65
C LEU A 147 -5.68 14.31 12.59
N GLN A 148 -5.48 13.02 12.32
CA GLN A 148 -6.54 12.01 12.25
C GLN A 148 -7.21 11.70 13.60
N ARG A 149 -6.75 12.26 14.72
CA ARG A 149 -7.33 11.93 16.04
C ARG A 149 -8.81 12.32 16.13
N CYS A 150 -9.63 11.33 16.48
CA CYS A 150 -11.04 11.45 16.81
C CYS A 150 -11.21 11.66 18.32
N GLY A 151 -12.27 12.36 18.75
CA GLY A 151 -12.42 12.80 20.13
C GLY A 151 -11.70 14.13 20.33
N ASP A 152 -10.69 14.16 21.19
CA ASP A 152 -9.85 15.35 21.40
C ASP A 152 -8.77 15.47 20.33
N ASN A 153 -8.86 16.49 19.48
CA ASN A 153 -7.92 16.68 18.38
C ASN A 153 -6.92 17.82 18.68
N PRO A 154 -5.63 17.51 18.95
CA PRO A 154 -4.65 18.51 19.36
C PRO A 154 -4.20 19.42 18.21
N VAL A 155 -4.39 19.01 16.95
CA VAL A 155 -3.97 19.78 15.77
C VAL A 155 -4.98 20.87 15.45
N THR A 156 -6.27 20.54 15.53
CA THR A 156 -7.37 21.46 15.21
C THR A 156 -7.86 22.25 16.42
N GLY A 157 -7.57 21.76 17.64
CA GLY A 157 -8.11 22.32 18.89
C GLY A 157 -9.61 22.07 19.08
N GLN A 158 -10.22 21.22 18.26
CA GLN A 158 -11.64 20.91 18.27
C GLN A 158 -11.90 19.51 18.84
N GLN A 159 -13.15 19.29 19.25
CA GLN A 159 -13.65 17.99 19.69
C GLN A 159 -14.67 17.46 18.70
N CYS A 160 -14.58 16.19 18.32
CA CYS A 160 -15.57 15.52 17.48
C CYS A 160 -16.03 14.21 18.14
N HIS A 161 -17.22 13.72 17.75
CA HIS A 161 -17.70 12.36 18.07
C HIS A 161 -17.64 11.99 19.57
N GLN A 162 -17.89 12.96 20.45
CA GLN A 162 -17.87 12.81 21.92
C GLN A 162 -19.00 11.90 22.46
N GLN A 163 -19.90 11.46 21.59
CA GLN A 163 -21.02 10.57 21.91
C GLN A 163 -20.83 9.17 21.29
N ASP A 164 -19.65 8.86 20.76
CA ASP A 164 -19.35 7.49 20.34
C ASP A 164 -19.46 6.54 21.54
N ALA A 165 -20.33 5.54 21.55
CA ALA A 165 -21.20 5.09 20.46
C ALA A 165 -22.45 4.37 21.00
N PHE A 166 -23.30 3.85 20.11
CA PHE A 166 -24.28 2.82 20.47
C PHE A 166 -24.06 1.54 19.67
N ASP A 167 -24.27 0.38 20.29
CA ASP A 167 -24.22 -0.92 19.63
C ASP A 167 -25.31 -1.04 18.57
N ALA A 168 -24.93 -1.31 17.32
CA ALA A 168 -25.82 -1.27 16.17
C ALA A 168 -26.94 -2.33 16.21
N ASP A 169 -26.72 -3.45 16.90
CA ASP A 169 -27.68 -4.57 16.97
C ASP A 169 -28.62 -4.45 18.19
N THR A 170 -28.07 -4.04 19.34
CA THR A 170 -28.79 -4.02 20.63
C THR A 170 -29.26 -2.64 21.06
N GLY A 171 -28.65 -1.58 20.53
CA GLY A 171 -28.88 -0.20 20.96
C GLY A 171 -28.22 0.16 22.30
N GLU A 172 -27.41 -0.72 22.90
CA GLU A 172 -26.64 -0.46 24.13
C GLU A 172 -25.74 0.77 23.94
N THR A 173 -25.70 1.68 24.92
CA THR A 173 -24.76 2.81 24.90
C THR A 173 -23.37 2.35 25.34
N LEU A 174 -22.34 2.78 24.61
CA LEU A 174 -20.94 2.42 24.81
C LEU A 174 -20.09 3.70 24.90
N ASP A 175 -18.97 3.67 25.62
CA ASP A 175 -17.92 4.69 25.46
C ASP A 175 -16.85 4.13 24.50
N LEU A 176 -16.89 4.58 23.25
CA LEU A 176 -15.91 4.28 22.21
C LEU A 176 -15.27 5.57 21.64
N THR A 177 -15.24 6.66 22.42
CA THR A 177 -14.58 7.90 22.03
C THR A 177 -13.06 7.74 21.98
N GLY A 178 -12.41 8.39 21.00
CA GLY A 178 -10.97 8.34 20.77
C GLY A 178 -10.59 7.61 19.47
N GLY A 179 -9.28 7.34 19.32
CA GLY A 179 -8.68 6.69 18.16
C GLY A 179 -8.51 7.63 16.98
N TRP A 180 -8.46 7.07 15.77
CA TRP A 180 -8.27 7.85 14.54
C TRP A 180 -9.45 7.68 13.59
N HIS A 181 -9.80 8.76 12.89
CA HIS A 181 -10.50 8.65 11.62
C HIS A 181 -9.61 7.88 10.65
N ASP A 182 -10.19 6.89 9.98
CA ASP A 182 -9.46 5.88 9.23
C ASP A 182 -8.81 6.44 7.97
N ALA A 183 -9.52 7.36 7.31
CA ALA A 183 -9.06 7.98 6.09
C ALA A 183 -9.54 9.45 5.99
N GLY A 184 -9.97 9.90 4.80
CA GLY A 184 -10.53 11.23 4.59
C GLY A 184 -11.95 11.42 5.12
N ASP A 185 -12.63 10.30 5.40
CA ASP A 185 -13.96 10.25 6.00
C ASP A 185 -13.94 10.38 7.53
N ARG A 186 -15.00 9.91 8.20
CA ARG A 186 -15.14 9.97 9.66
C ARG A 186 -15.13 8.58 10.30
N LEU A 187 -14.97 7.50 9.54
CA LEU A 187 -15.08 6.15 10.06
C LEU A 187 -13.89 5.77 10.94
N LYS A 188 -14.10 4.81 11.83
CA LYS A 188 -13.00 4.18 12.59
C LYS A 188 -13.07 2.68 12.36
N HIS A 189 -12.11 2.15 11.62
CA HIS A 189 -12.00 0.71 11.34
C HIS A 189 -10.98 0.07 12.29
N MET A 190 -11.38 -1.00 12.98
CA MET A 190 -10.50 -1.65 13.96
C MET A 190 -9.53 -2.62 13.30
N ILE A 191 -9.80 -3.02 12.06
CA ILE A 191 -8.87 -3.77 11.19
C ILE A 191 -7.55 -2.99 11.03
N THR A 192 -7.63 -1.75 10.59
CA THR A 192 -6.51 -0.81 10.41
C THR A 192 -6.01 -0.27 11.74
N THR A 193 -6.90 0.19 12.63
CA THR A 193 -6.49 0.77 13.93
C THR A 193 -5.65 -0.20 14.76
N SER A 194 -6.02 -1.49 14.82
CA SER A 194 -5.26 -2.48 15.61
C SER A 194 -3.87 -2.74 15.01
N TYR A 195 -3.74 -2.78 13.67
CA TYR A 195 -2.44 -2.80 13.00
C TYR A 195 -1.63 -1.55 13.33
N CYS A 196 -2.22 -0.35 13.17
CA CYS A 196 -1.53 0.92 13.42
C CYS A 196 -0.95 0.97 14.83
N VAL A 197 -1.70 0.56 15.86
CA VAL A 197 -1.19 0.52 17.24
C VAL A 197 0.01 -0.41 17.36
N ALA A 198 -0.07 -1.63 16.82
CA ALA A 198 1.01 -2.60 16.90
C ALA A 198 2.26 -2.13 16.14
N ALA A 199 2.11 -1.63 14.91
CA ALA A 199 3.20 -1.13 14.10
C ALA A 199 3.84 0.14 14.70
N LEU A 200 3.05 1.10 15.22
CA LEU A 200 3.57 2.28 15.92
C LEU A 200 4.38 1.89 17.17
N ALA A 201 3.94 0.87 17.91
CA ALA A 201 4.69 0.39 19.07
C ALA A 201 6.07 -0.20 18.70
N LEU A 202 6.23 -0.68 17.46
CA LEU A 202 7.50 -1.16 16.91
C LEU A 202 8.38 -0.03 16.35
N CYS A 203 7.85 1.20 16.19
CA CYS A 203 8.56 2.34 15.61
C CYS A 203 9.44 3.13 16.62
N GLY A 204 9.58 2.61 17.85
CA GLY A 204 10.41 3.21 18.91
C GLY A 204 9.79 4.45 19.57
N ASP A 205 10.62 5.17 20.35
CA ASP A 205 10.17 6.21 21.28
C ASP A 205 9.36 7.33 20.63
N GLN A 206 9.73 7.75 19.40
CA GLN A 206 9.05 8.83 18.69
C GLN A 206 7.57 8.55 18.39
N ALA A 207 7.20 7.28 18.25
CA ALA A 207 5.85 6.84 17.90
C ALA A 207 5.07 6.29 19.10
N HIS A 208 5.73 6.13 20.25
CA HIS A 208 5.17 5.46 21.42
C HIS A 208 3.94 6.18 21.98
N ASP A 209 3.92 7.51 21.99
CA ASP A 209 2.75 8.30 22.40
C ASP A 209 1.54 8.09 21.49
N GLU A 210 1.77 7.96 20.20
CA GLU A 210 0.73 7.72 19.20
C GLU A 210 0.21 6.27 19.33
N ALA A 211 1.10 5.29 19.52
CA ALA A 211 0.70 3.91 19.82
C ALA A 211 -0.22 3.84 21.05
N ARG A 212 0.16 4.51 22.15
CA ARG A 212 -0.67 4.59 23.36
C ARG A 212 -1.99 5.32 23.13
N HIS A 213 -2.04 6.29 22.21
CA HIS A 213 -3.28 6.95 21.85
C HIS A 213 -4.29 5.95 21.27
N GLY A 214 -3.91 5.20 20.23
CA GLY A 214 -4.78 4.19 19.63
C GLY A 214 -5.07 3.02 20.58
N ALA A 215 -4.11 2.62 21.42
CA ALA A 215 -4.29 1.52 22.36
C ALA A 215 -5.45 1.75 23.35
N ARG A 216 -5.72 3.01 23.72
CA ARG A 216 -6.88 3.36 24.55
C ARG A 216 -8.20 2.98 23.88
N LEU A 217 -8.30 3.14 22.56
CA LEU A 217 -9.50 2.71 21.82
C LEU A 217 -9.57 1.18 21.71
N ILE A 218 -8.44 0.49 21.45
CA ILE A 218 -8.42 -0.98 21.39
C ILE A 218 -8.91 -1.63 22.69
N LYS A 219 -8.58 -1.04 23.85
CA LYS A 219 -9.14 -1.49 25.14
C LYS A 219 -10.66 -1.29 25.23
N LYS A 220 -11.17 -0.15 24.76
CA LYS A 220 -12.60 0.19 24.80
C LYS A 220 -13.46 -0.70 23.89
N ILE A 221 -12.94 -1.08 22.71
CA ILE A 221 -13.67 -1.97 21.79
C ILE A 221 -13.77 -3.42 22.29
N HIS A 222 -13.06 -3.80 23.36
CA HIS A 222 -13.17 -5.11 24.01
C HIS A 222 -13.74 -4.96 25.43
N PRO A 223 -14.99 -4.50 25.60
CA PRO A 223 -15.55 -4.15 26.90
C PRO A 223 -15.83 -5.39 27.78
N ARG A 224 -15.90 -6.58 27.17
CA ARG A 224 -16.21 -7.85 27.82
C ARG A 224 -15.38 -8.97 27.18
N PRO A 225 -14.99 -10.03 27.91
CA PRO A 225 -14.13 -11.11 27.39
C PRO A 225 -14.63 -11.81 26.12
N ASP A 226 -15.93 -11.75 25.80
CA ASP A 226 -16.55 -12.42 24.66
C ASP A 226 -16.93 -11.48 23.49
N ALA A 227 -16.62 -10.18 23.60
CA ALA A 227 -17.07 -9.14 22.67
C ALA A 227 -15.91 -8.27 22.17
N ILE A 228 -15.89 -7.99 20.87
CA ILE A 228 -15.00 -7.01 20.25
C ILE A 228 -15.76 -6.26 19.15
N TYR A 229 -15.54 -4.96 18.99
CA TYR A 229 -16.14 -4.15 17.93
C TYR A 229 -15.17 -3.98 16.75
N VAL A 230 -15.67 -4.10 15.52
CA VAL A 230 -14.87 -4.02 14.29
C VAL A 230 -14.89 -2.63 13.66
N GLN A 231 -15.94 -1.84 13.92
CA GLN A 231 -16.17 -0.57 13.24
C GLN A 231 -17.01 0.38 14.09
N ILE A 232 -16.70 1.68 14.02
CA ILE A 232 -17.50 2.78 14.61
C ILE A 232 -17.81 3.78 13.49
N GLY A 233 -19.09 4.09 13.33
CA GLY A 233 -19.63 4.68 12.11
C GLY A 233 -19.84 3.62 11.01
N ASP A 234 -20.48 4.03 9.92
CA ASP A 234 -20.57 3.32 8.65
C ASP A 234 -20.86 4.33 7.53
N ASP A 235 -20.89 3.84 6.29
CA ASP A 235 -21.01 4.59 5.02
C ASP A 235 -22.21 5.55 4.89
N ARG A 236 -23.07 5.63 5.92
CA ARG A 236 -23.99 6.75 6.11
C ARG A 236 -23.27 8.09 6.31
N ASP A 237 -22.00 8.10 6.75
CA ASP A 237 -21.25 9.34 6.98
C ASP A 237 -20.85 10.10 5.69
N HIS A 238 -20.95 9.43 4.55
CA HIS A 238 -20.73 10.02 3.23
C HIS A 238 -21.96 10.78 2.68
N LEU A 239 -23.12 10.71 3.35
CA LEU A 239 -24.39 11.31 2.88
C LEU A 239 -24.64 12.78 3.25
N PRO A 240 -24.37 13.24 4.49
CA PRO A 240 -24.65 14.62 4.87
C PRO A 240 -23.87 15.62 4.01
N PRO A 241 -24.27 16.92 4.01
CA PRO A 241 -23.44 17.97 3.45
C PRO A 241 -22.02 17.89 4.00
N GLU A 242 -21.03 18.18 3.16
CA GLU A 242 -19.63 18.16 3.56
C GLU A 242 -19.38 19.19 4.67
N THR A 243 -19.18 18.70 5.89
CA THR A 243 -18.75 19.48 7.06
C THR A 243 -17.43 18.95 7.59
N LEU A 244 -16.74 19.71 8.44
CA LEU A 244 -15.58 19.17 9.16
C LEU A 244 -16.03 18.15 10.21
N TRP A 245 -15.08 17.36 10.71
CA TRP A 245 -15.40 16.28 11.64
C TRP A 245 -16.05 16.73 12.96
N HIS A 246 -15.73 17.93 13.47
CA HIS A 246 -16.39 18.50 14.67
C HIS A 246 -17.82 19.01 14.40
N ASP A 247 -18.16 19.22 13.14
CA ASP A 247 -19.48 19.64 12.68
C ASP A 247 -20.22 18.48 11.99
N ASP A 248 -19.85 17.23 12.27
CA ASP A 248 -20.46 16.05 11.64
C ASP A 248 -21.97 16.02 11.88
N GLN A 249 -22.74 15.84 10.80
CA GLN A 249 -24.21 15.78 10.79
C GLN A 249 -24.75 14.41 10.40
N SER A 250 -23.90 13.39 10.40
CA SER A 250 -24.28 12.01 10.10
C SER A 250 -25.37 11.53 11.08
N ASP A 251 -26.37 10.85 10.54
CA ASP A 251 -27.50 10.33 11.32
C ASP A 251 -27.58 8.81 11.18
N TYR A 252 -27.36 8.14 12.32
CA TYR A 252 -27.40 6.69 12.44
C TYR A 252 -28.75 6.16 12.95
N GLY A 253 -29.80 6.99 12.90
CA GLY A 253 -31.13 6.73 13.47
C GLY A 253 -31.32 7.34 14.86
N ARG A 254 -30.49 8.31 15.23
CA ARG A 254 -30.46 8.96 16.55
C ARG A 254 -30.47 10.50 16.47
N GLY A 255 -30.71 11.04 15.27
CA GLY A 255 -30.71 12.47 14.98
C GLY A 255 -29.37 12.94 14.39
N PRO A 256 -29.36 14.04 13.63
CA PRO A 256 -28.14 14.59 13.02
C PRO A 256 -27.06 14.91 14.05
N GLY A 257 -25.84 14.41 13.83
CA GLY A 257 -24.70 14.62 14.73
C GLY A 257 -24.82 13.90 16.07
N GLY A 258 -25.77 12.95 16.18
CA GLY A 258 -25.96 12.11 17.36
C GLY A 258 -24.87 11.04 17.52
N PRO A 259 -25.04 10.11 18.50
CA PRO A 259 -24.12 9.00 18.69
C PRO A 259 -24.07 8.11 17.44
N ARG A 260 -22.88 7.60 17.12
CA ARG A 260 -22.66 6.78 15.93
C ARG A 260 -22.86 5.29 16.21
N ALA A 261 -23.21 4.54 15.18
CA ALA A 261 -23.37 3.09 15.28
C ALA A 261 -22.01 2.41 15.46
N ALA A 262 -21.91 1.48 16.39
CA ALA A 262 -20.76 0.60 16.58
C ALA A 262 -21.15 -0.83 16.25
N TRP A 263 -20.37 -1.48 15.38
CA TRP A 263 -20.64 -2.83 14.89
C TRP A 263 -19.78 -3.84 15.65
N ARG A 264 -20.43 -4.72 16.42
CA ARG A 264 -19.76 -5.83 17.09
C ARG A 264 -19.28 -6.84 16.04
N ALA A 265 -18.06 -7.33 16.14
CA ALA A 265 -17.59 -8.43 15.30
C ALA A 265 -18.30 -9.74 15.67
N THR A 266 -18.75 -10.48 14.66
CA THR A 266 -19.42 -11.77 14.83
C THR A 266 -18.78 -12.86 13.98
N ALA A 267 -19.08 -14.12 14.29
CA ALA A 267 -18.64 -15.26 13.50
C ALA A 267 -19.60 -15.59 12.33
N ALA A 268 -20.28 -14.58 11.80
CA ALA A 268 -21.24 -14.71 10.71
C ALA A 268 -21.26 -13.43 9.85
N PRO A 269 -21.74 -13.50 8.60
CA PRO A 269 -21.97 -12.33 7.77
C PRO A 269 -22.82 -11.24 8.47
N GLN A 270 -22.42 -9.98 8.30
CA GLN A 270 -23.11 -8.81 8.87
C GLN A 270 -23.38 -7.73 7.82
N GLY A 271 -24.48 -7.01 8.05
CA GLY A 271 -24.90 -5.81 7.31
C GLY A 271 -26.39 -5.84 6.96
N PRO A 272 -27.11 -4.70 6.93
CA PRO A 272 -28.57 -4.70 6.78
C PRO A 272 -29.03 -5.00 5.35
N LYS A 273 -28.37 -4.39 4.34
CA LYS A 273 -28.71 -4.51 2.91
C LYS A 273 -27.66 -5.30 2.15
N TYR A 274 -26.40 -4.91 2.32
CA TYR A 274 -25.25 -5.66 1.86
C TYR A 274 -24.70 -6.47 3.03
N GLN A 275 -23.99 -7.55 2.73
CA GLN A 275 -23.42 -8.43 3.73
C GLN A 275 -21.92 -8.51 3.49
N ASN A 276 -21.12 -8.43 4.55
CA ASN A 276 -19.73 -8.86 4.51
C ASN A 276 -19.63 -10.39 4.50
N ALA A 277 -18.40 -10.92 4.50
CA ALA A 277 -18.14 -12.36 4.50
C ALA A 277 -17.46 -12.82 5.82
N SER A 278 -17.82 -12.20 6.96
CA SER A 278 -17.21 -12.55 8.24
C SER A 278 -17.49 -14.01 8.63
N THR A 279 -16.48 -14.69 9.16
CA THR A 279 -16.52 -16.10 9.55
C THR A 279 -16.07 -16.33 11.00
N GLY A 280 -15.49 -15.31 11.64
CA GLY A 280 -14.95 -15.39 12.99
C GLY A 280 -14.51 -14.03 13.50
N VAL A 281 -13.65 -14.01 14.52
CA VAL A 281 -13.07 -12.77 15.07
C VAL A 281 -11.55 -12.87 15.28
N ALA A 282 -10.94 -13.96 14.83
CA ALA A 282 -9.57 -14.31 15.17
C ALA A 282 -8.54 -13.34 14.59
N ASN A 283 -8.73 -12.87 13.35
CA ASN A 283 -7.86 -11.86 12.74
C ASN A 283 -7.81 -10.58 13.60
N LEU A 284 -8.98 -10.00 13.89
CA LEU A 284 -9.10 -8.75 14.63
C LEU A 284 -8.65 -8.90 16.09
N ALA A 285 -9.10 -9.96 16.76
CA ALA A 285 -8.75 -10.18 18.17
C ALA A 285 -7.28 -10.61 18.35
N GLY A 286 -6.71 -11.38 17.43
CA GLY A 286 -5.30 -11.77 17.42
C GLY A 286 -4.38 -10.56 17.20
N ARG A 287 -4.69 -9.75 16.18
CA ARG A 287 -3.98 -8.48 15.92
C ARG A 287 -4.09 -7.50 17.08
N SER A 288 -5.29 -7.37 17.65
CA SER A 288 -5.51 -6.53 18.83
C SER A 288 -4.75 -7.05 20.05
N ALA A 289 -4.59 -8.37 20.20
CA ALA A 289 -3.77 -8.94 21.27
C ALA A 289 -2.28 -8.59 21.08
N ALA A 290 -1.76 -8.62 19.86
CA ALA A 290 -0.40 -8.17 19.55
C ALA A 290 -0.22 -6.69 19.90
N ALA A 291 -1.17 -5.84 19.48
CA ALA A 291 -1.18 -4.41 19.80
C ALA A 291 -1.16 -4.13 21.32
N MET A 292 -1.98 -4.85 22.09
CA MET A 292 -2.03 -4.72 23.55
C MET A 292 -0.76 -5.25 24.22
N ALA A 293 -0.19 -6.37 23.74
CA ALA A 293 1.06 -6.89 24.28
C ALA A 293 2.23 -5.91 24.05
N LEU A 294 2.35 -5.37 22.84
CA LEU A 294 3.39 -4.40 22.48
C LEU A 294 3.29 -3.07 23.25
N THR A 295 2.09 -2.70 23.68
CA THR A 295 1.85 -1.47 24.48
C THR A 295 1.83 -1.73 25.99
N GLY A 296 2.09 -2.96 26.43
CA GLY A 296 2.20 -3.34 27.85
C GLY A 296 0.88 -3.67 28.55
N GLU A 297 -0.23 -3.72 27.82
CA GLU A 297 -1.59 -3.96 28.33
C GLU A 297 -1.90 -5.47 28.39
N LEU A 298 -1.12 -6.22 29.18
CA LEU A 298 -1.08 -7.69 29.12
C LEU A 298 -2.41 -8.39 29.48
N ASP A 299 -3.19 -7.84 30.39
CA ASP A 299 -4.50 -8.42 30.75
C ASP A 299 -5.47 -8.34 29.56
N ALA A 300 -5.48 -7.20 28.86
CA ALA A 300 -6.26 -7.03 27.64
C ALA A 300 -5.73 -7.95 26.53
N ALA A 301 -4.42 -8.04 26.36
CA ALA A 301 -3.79 -8.92 25.37
C ALA A 301 -4.19 -10.39 25.56
N ARG A 302 -4.12 -10.90 26.81
CA ARG A 302 -4.52 -12.28 27.14
C ARG A 302 -6.01 -12.52 26.90
N SER A 303 -6.87 -11.56 27.26
CA SER A 303 -8.31 -11.66 27.03
C SER A 303 -8.65 -11.69 25.54
N LEU A 304 -8.06 -10.78 24.76
CA LEU A 304 -8.22 -10.71 23.30
C LEU A 304 -7.72 -11.98 22.61
N TYR A 305 -6.55 -12.48 23.00
CA TYR A 305 -6.01 -13.70 22.41
C TYR A 305 -6.87 -14.94 22.71
N LYS A 306 -7.41 -15.02 23.93
CA LYS A 306 -8.38 -16.06 24.30
C LYS A 306 -9.66 -15.96 23.45
N LEU A 307 -10.17 -14.74 23.22
CA LEU A 307 -11.30 -14.52 22.33
C LEU A 307 -10.97 -14.98 20.90
N ALA A 308 -9.80 -14.62 20.38
CA ALA A 308 -9.34 -15.00 19.05
C ALA A 308 -9.35 -16.53 18.84
N LYS A 309 -8.77 -17.28 19.78
CA LYS A 309 -8.76 -18.76 19.73
C LYS A 309 -10.16 -19.38 19.86
N SER A 310 -11.10 -18.72 20.53
CA SER A 310 -12.45 -19.25 20.75
C SER A 310 -13.38 -19.13 19.54
N LYS A 311 -13.06 -18.25 18.59
CA LYS A 311 -13.89 -17.92 17.43
C LYS A 311 -13.01 -17.76 16.17
N PRO A 312 -12.42 -18.86 15.66
CA PRO A 312 -11.58 -18.84 14.46
C PRO A 312 -12.33 -18.28 13.25
N GLY A 313 -11.61 -17.65 12.33
CA GLY A 313 -12.18 -16.95 11.16
C GLY A 313 -11.98 -15.44 11.22
N ASN A 314 -12.49 -14.75 10.21
CA ASN A 314 -12.21 -13.34 9.98
C ASN A 314 -13.40 -12.47 10.33
N ALA A 315 -13.15 -11.38 11.06
CA ALA A 315 -14.04 -10.26 11.22
C ALA A 315 -13.73 -9.23 10.12
N MET A 316 -14.77 -8.77 9.44
CA MET A 316 -14.70 -7.77 8.37
C MET A 316 -15.51 -6.54 8.75
N SER A 317 -15.23 -5.38 8.16
CA SER A 317 -16.10 -4.21 8.38
C SER A 317 -17.51 -4.44 7.82
N VAL A 318 -18.49 -3.68 8.29
CA VAL A 318 -19.91 -3.91 8.01
C VAL A 318 -20.41 -2.94 6.92
N PRO A 319 -20.80 -3.44 5.74
CA PRO A 319 -21.37 -2.61 4.69
C PRO A 319 -22.85 -2.28 4.99
N VAL A 320 -23.29 -1.04 4.75
CA VAL A 320 -24.67 -0.60 5.05
C VAL A 320 -25.38 -0.07 3.80
N ARG A 321 -24.87 1.00 3.17
CA ARG A 321 -25.43 1.64 1.98
C ARG A 321 -24.76 1.22 0.69
N ALA A 322 -23.51 0.79 0.73
CA ALA A 322 -22.69 0.35 -0.38
C ALA A 322 -22.14 -1.08 -0.12
N PRO A 323 -21.80 -1.86 -1.16
CA PRO A 323 -21.34 -3.24 -1.01
C PRO A 323 -19.86 -3.37 -0.56
N TYR A 324 -19.18 -2.26 -0.27
CA TYR A 324 -17.75 -2.25 0.04
C TYR A 324 -17.50 -2.45 1.54
N TYR A 325 -16.46 -3.22 1.85
CA TYR A 325 -16.01 -3.47 3.22
C TYR A 325 -14.52 -3.81 3.20
N TYR A 326 -13.89 -3.79 4.38
CA TYR A 326 -12.53 -4.25 4.61
C TYR A 326 -12.61 -5.75 4.85
N GLY A 327 -12.27 -6.53 3.83
CA GLY A 327 -12.37 -7.98 3.84
C GLY A 327 -11.04 -8.62 4.16
N GLU A 328 -11.01 -9.74 4.87
CA GLU A 328 -9.79 -10.52 5.11
C GLU A 328 -10.06 -12.01 4.89
N THR A 329 -9.14 -12.74 4.25
CA THR A 329 -9.30 -14.18 3.96
C THR A 329 -8.44 -15.11 4.81
N SER A 330 -7.54 -14.55 5.63
CA SER A 330 -6.71 -15.27 6.61
C SER A 330 -6.81 -14.63 7.99
N TYR A 331 -6.56 -15.42 9.03
CA TYR A 331 -6.37 -14.99 10.42
C TYR A 331 -5.14 -15.63 11.07
N PHE A 332 -4.39 -16.47 10.34
CA PHE A 332 -3.30 -17.25 10.94
C PHE A 332 -2.10 -16.37 11.27
N ASP A 333 -1.78 -15.42 10.41
CA ASP A 333 -0.78 -14.39 10.61
C ASP A 333 -1.09 -13.51 11.83
N ASP A 334 -2.36 -13.17 12.07
CA ASP A 334 -2.77 -12.41 13.26
C ASP A 334 -2.73 -13.25 14.54
N LEU A 335 -3.13 -14.53 14.49
CA LEU A 335 -2.99 -15.44 15.62
C LEU A 335 -1.52 -15.70 15.95
N GLN A 336 -0.68 -15.84 14.92
CA GLN A 336 0.77 -15.92 15.06
C GLN A 336 1.31 -14.65 15.73
N TRP A 337 0.86 -13.47 15.30
CA TRP A 337 1.34 -12.21 15.85
C TRP A 337 0.97 -12.04 17.32
N GLY A 338 -0.30 -12.27 17.66
CA GLY A 338 -0.78 -12.23 19.05
C GLY A 338 -0.03 -13.19 19.95
N ALA A 339 0.20 -14.42 19.49
CA ALA A 339 0.99 -15.42 20.21
C ALA A 339 2.45 -15.00 20.38
N THR A 340 3.07 -14.48 19.32
CA THR A 340 4.47 -14.05 19.32
C THR A 340 4.71 -12.95 20.34
N GLU A 341 3.89 -11.90 20.34
CA GLU A 341 4.09 -10.77 21.26
C GLU A 341 3.72 -11.14 22.71
N LEU A 342 2.72 -12.01 22.92
CA LEU A 342 2.44 -12.55 24.25
C LEU A 342 3.59 -13.42 24.78
N TYR A 343 4.22 -14.24 23.93
CA TYR A 343 5.41 -14.98 24.32
C TYR A 343 6.55 -14.03 24.69
N ILE A 344 6.87 -13.06 23.84
CA ILE A 344 7.95 -12.08 24.08
C ILE A 344 7.72 -11.34 25.40
N ALA A 345 6.47 -10.95 25.70
CA ALA A 345 6.16 -10.19 26.90
C ALA A 345 6.11 -11.03 28.19
N THR A 346 5.93 -12.36 28.10
CA THR A 346 5.58 -13.18 29.27
C THR A 346 6.50 -14.37 29.53
N GLY A 347 7.23 -14.84 28.52
CA GLY A 347 8.02 -16.07 28.57
C GLY A 347 7.18 -17.35 28.66
N ASP A 348 5.86 -17.29 28.45
CA ASP A 348 4.99 -18.47 28.50
C ASP A 348 5.13 -19.30 27.22
N GLU A 349 5.78 -20.45 27.35
CA GLU A 349 6.04 -21.43 26.29
C GLU A 349 4.80 -21.93 25.55
N SER A 350 3.60 -21.80 26.12
CA SER A 350 2.37 -22.12 25.39
C SER A 350 2.13 -21.19 24.20
N TYR A 351 2.42 -19.90 24.36
CA TYR A 351 2.33 -18.93 23.26
C TYR A 351 3.43 -19.14 22.22
N LEU A 352 4.63 -19.59 22.63
CA LEU A 352 5.68 -19.94 21.66
C LEU A 352 5.24 -21.09 20.75
N ARG A 353 4.67 -22.15 21.34
CA ARG A 353 4.14 -23.29 20.58
C ARG A 353 3.02 -22.88 19.63
N ASP A 354 2.10 -22.05 20.11
CA ASP A 354 1.04 -21.48 19.26
C ASP A 354 1.63 -20.65 18.12
N ALA A 355 2.60 -19.77 18.41
CA ALA A 355 3.25 -18.92 17.41
C ALA A 355 3.95 -19.74 16.31
N VAL A 356 4.69 -20.80 16.67
CA VAL A 356 5.32 -21.69 15.68
C VAL A 356 4.27 -22.42 14.84
N ALA A 357 3.20 -22.94 15.46
CA ALA A 357 2.12 -23.62 14.75
C ALA A 357 1.42 -22.68 13.75
N TYR A 358 1.05 -21.48 14.18
CA TYR A 358 0.40 -20.51 13.30
C TYR A 358 1.34 -19.94 12.23
N ALA A 359 2.65 -19.87 12.48
CA ALA A 359 3.62 -19.52 11.43
C ALA A 359 3.63 -20.54 10.28
N HIS A 360 3.41 -21.82 10.57
CA HIS A 360 3.31 -22.85 9.53
C HIS A 360 2.03 -22.73 8.70
N GLU A 361 0.90 -22.39 9.34
CA GLU A 361 -0.39 -22.17 8.66
C GLU A 361 -0.40 -20.87 7.85
N ALA A 362 0.18 -19.79 8.40
CA ALA A 362 0.29 -18.50 7.72
C ALA A 362 1.17 -18.58 6.47
N ALA A 363 2.27 -19.33 6.54
CA ALA A 363 3.22 -19.51 5.45
C ALA A 363 3.66 -18.18 4.81
N ASP A 364 3.91 -18.15 3.50
CA ASP A 364 4.24 -16.91 2.78
C ASP A 364 2.99 -16.08 2.44
N ASN A 365 3.18 -14.77 2.25
CA ASN A 365 2.06 -13.88 1.92
C ASN A 365 1.50 -14.15 0.51
N PRO A 366 0.24 -14.62 0.36
CA PRO A 366 -0.26 -15.12 -0.92
C PRO A 366 -0.43 -14.07 -2.00
N TRP A 367 -0.63 -12.80 -1.64
CA TRP A 367 -0.78 -11.69 -2.58
C TRP A 367 0.49 -11.46 -3.41
N MET A 368 1.67 -11.80 -2.86
CA MET A 368 2.96 -11.57 -3.50
C MET A 368 3.11 -12.45 -4.73
N GLY A 369 2.83 -11.89 -5.91
CA GLY A 369 2.86 -12.59 -7.19
C GLY A 369 1.53 -12.58 -7.93
N GLN A 370 0.46 -12.15 -7.29
CA GLN A 370 -0.85 -11.94 -7.90
C GLN A 370 -0.88 -10.64 -8.70
N ASP A 371 -1.80 -10.56 -9.66
CA ASP A 371 -2.10 -9.32 -10.37
C ASP A 371 -3.15 -8.48 -9.62
N ARG A 372 -4.05 -9.14 -8.88
CA ARG A 372 -5.20 -8.51 -8.20
C ARG A 372 -5.56 -9.28 -6.93
N HIS A 373 -6.15 -8.58 -5.99
CA HIS A 373 -6.85 -9.13 -4.82
C HIS A 373 -7.99 -8.19 -4.40
N GLY A 374 -8.83 -8.65 -3.48
CA GLY A 374 -9.89 -7.87 -2.88
C GLY A 374 -9.37 -6.75 -1.97
N HIS A 375 -10.25 -5.79 -1.70
CA HIS A 375 -9.97 -4.67 -0.79
C HIS A 375 -9.69 -5.19 0.62
N TYR A 376 -8.49 -4.91 1.15
CA TYR A 376 -7.96 -5.43 2.41
C TYR A 376 -7.76 -6.96 2.51
N GLU A 377 -7.96 -7.73 1.43
CA GLU A 377 -8.06 -9.21 1.49
C GLU A 377 -6.93 -9.91 2.26
N PHE A 378 -5.71 -9.37 2.13
CA PHE A 378 -4.49 -9.89 2.73
C PHE A 378 -3.87 -8.95 3.76
N PHE A 379 -4.66 -8.01 4.29
CA PHE A 379 -4.22 -7.07 5.32
C PHE A 379 -3.70 -7.84 6.56
N PRO A 380 -2.57 -7.44 7.18
CA PRO A 380 -1.83 -6.19 7.00
C PRO A 380 -0.81 -6.13 5.86
N TYR A 381 -0.86 -7.06 4.89
CA TYR A 381 0.03 -7.19 3.71
C TYR A 381 1.49 -7.53 4.02
N VAL A 382 1.99 -7.14 5.21
CA VAL A 382 3.29 -7.49 5.76
C VAL A 382 3.10 -8.48 6.91
N ASN A 383 3.72 -9.65 6.84
CA ASN A 383 3.73 -10.56 7.99
C ASN A 383 4.82 -10.11 8.97
N LEU A 384 4.50 -9.34 10.02
CA LEU A 384 5.48 -8.91 11.02
C LEU A 384 5.82 -10.01 12.03
N ALA A 385 4.89 -10.95 12.25
CA ALA A 385 5.02 -12.01 13.23
C ALA A 385 6.20 -12.95 12.92
N HIS A 386 6.48 -13.24 11.64
CA HIS A 386 7.64 -14.06 11.29
C HIS A 386 8.96 -13.44 11.73
N TRP A 387 9.16 -12.15 11.43
CA TRP A 387 10.35 -11.41 11.86
C TRP A 387 10.46 -11.35 13.38
N ARG A 388 9.35 -11.02 14.07
CA ARG A 388 9.32 -10.92 15.52
C ARG A 388 9.63 -12.25 16.21
N LEU A 389 9.15 -13.36 15.67
CA LEU A 389 9.37 -14.70 16.22
C LEU A 389 10.78 -15.24 15.95
N TRP A 390 11.43 -14.81 14.87
CA TRP A 390 12.65 -15.42 14.33
C TRP A 390 13.78 -15.59 15.35
N SER A 391 14.06 -14.57 16.17
CA SER A 391 15.16 -14.62 17.15
C SER A 391 14.89 -15.51 18.37
N HIS A 392 13.67 -16.06 18.47
CA HIS A 392 13.21 -16.82 19.63
C HIS A 392 12.99 -18.32 19.36
N VAL A 393 13.27 -18.78 18.14
CA VAL A 393 13.03 -20.17 17.72
C VAL A 393 14.34 -20.83 17.27
N ASP A 394 14.32 -22.16 17.16
CA ASP A 394 15.49 -22.93 16.72
C ASP A 394 15.85 -22.66 15.24
N ALA A 395 17.02 -23.13 14.83
CA ALA A 395 17.55 -22.92 13.48
C ALA A 395 16.64 -23.48 12.36
N GLY A 396 15.88 -24.55 12.62
CA GLY A 396 14.95 -25.14 11.66
C GLY A 396 13.72 -24.24 11.44
N ALA A 397 13.17 -23.72 12.54
CA ALA A 397 12.09 -22.74 12.49
C ALA A 397 12.57 -21.40 11.88
N GLN A 398 13.75 -20.90 12.26
CA GLN A 398 14.38 -19.72 11.65
C GLN A 398 14.49 -19.83 10.13
N THR A 399 14.93 -21.00 9.65
CA THR A 399 15.03 -21.28 8.21
C THR A 399 13.67 -21.25 7.53
N SER A 400 12.62 -21.75 8.18
CA SER A 400 11.26 -21.74 7.63
C SER A 400 10.68 -20.33 7.58
N LEU A 401 10.82 -19.54 8.64
CA LEU A 401 10.35 -18.15 8.71
C LEU A 401 11.02 -17.27 7.63
N ALA A 402 12.34 -17.40 7.46
CA ALA A 402 13.06 -16.70 6.39
C ALA A 402 12.64 -17.18 4.99
N ARG A 403 12.38 -18.49 4.82
CA ARG A 403 11.89 -19.04 3.55
C ARG A 403 10.53 -18.46 3.15
N TYR A 404 9.60 -18.27 4.09
CA TYR A 404 8.28 -17.70 3.78
C TYR A 404 8.38 -16.30 3.16
N TYR A 405 9.24 -15.41 3.67
CA TYR A 405 9.50 -14.13 2.99
C TYR A 405 10.17 -14.33 1.63
N ARG A 406 11.18 -15.20 1.55
CA ARG A 406 11.94 -15.43 0.32
C ARG A 406 11.05 -15.89 -0.83
N ASP A 407 10.10 -16.79 -0.56
CA ASP A 407 9.25 -17.38 -1.59
C ASP A 407 8.35 -16.32 -2.24
N GLY A 408 7.77 -15.41 -1.44
CA GLY A 408 7.02 -14.26 -1.94
C GLY A 408 7.91 -13.22 -2.66
N LEU A 409 9.06 -12.87 -2.06
CA LEU A 409 10.00 -11.90 -2.64
C LEU A 409 10.56 -12.38 -3.99
N GLU A 410 10.79 -13.68 -4.15
CA GLU A 410 11.27 -14.24 -5.42
C GLU A 410 10.21 -14.14 -6.52
N ARG A 411 8.94 -14.39 -6.22
CA ARG A 411 7.85 -14.20 -7.20
C ARG A 411 7.73 -12.75 -7.64
N LEU A 412 7.86 -11.81 -6.71
CA LEU A 412 7.85 -10.37 -7.03
C LEU A 412 9.09 -9.96 -7.85
N ARG A 413 10.28 -10.46 -7.50
CA ARG A 413 11.53 -10.21 -8.25
C ARG A 413 11.41 -10.62 -9.72
N GLN A 414 10.83 -11.80 -9.98
CA GLN A 414 10.59 -12.30 -11.35
C GLN A 414 9.59 -11.45 -12.14
N ARG A 415 8.65 -10.78 -11.47
CA ARG A 415 7.71 -9.84 -12.10
C ARG A 415 8.37 -8.48 -12.35
N ALA A 416 9.12 -7.99 -11.37
CA ALA A 416 9.77 -6.68 -11.40
C ALA A 416 10.67 -6.50 -12.63
N VAL A 417 11.44 -7.54 -13.00
CA VAL A 417 12.39 -7.46 -14.11
C VAL A 417 11.76 -7.19 -15.48
N LYS A 418 10.43 -7.33 -15.60
CA LYS A 418 9.68 -7.19 -16.87
C LYS A 418 9.31 -5.74 -17.22
N ASN A 419 9.53 -4.77 -16.33
CA ASN A 419 9.26 -3.37 -16.61
C ASN A 419 10.36 -2.44 -16.06
N PRO A 420 10.53 -1.23 -16.64
CA PRO A 420 11.60 -0.31 -16.29
C PRO A 420 11.52 0.26 -14.86
N TYR A 421 10.32 0.37 -14.29
CA TYR A 421 10.09 0.93 -12.95
C TYR A 421 10.16 -0.11 -11.81
N ARG A 422 10.32 -1.40 -12.15
CA ARG A 422 10.26 -2.56 -11.23
C ARG A 422 8.95 -2.69 -10.44
N VAL A 423 7.86 -2.15 -10.98
CA VAL A 423 6.52 -2.35 -10.43
C VAL A 423 6.17 -3.83 -10.49
N CYS A 424 5.90 -4.45 -9.34
CA CYS A 424 5.65 -5.89 -9.27
C CYS A 424 4.50 -6.27 -8.34
N THR A 425 3.97 -5.33 -7.57
CA THR A 425 2.80 -5.48 -6.73
C THR A 425 1.50 -5.26 -7.53
N PRO A 426 0.36 -5.77 -7.05
CA PRO A 426 -0.96 -5.40 -7.56
C PRO A 426 -1.15 -3.87 -7.51
N MET A 427 -1.77 -3.31 -8.57
CA MET A 427 -2.22 -1.91 -8.58
C MET A 427 -3.73 -1.88 -8.31
N VAL A 428 -4.12 -2.25 -7.10
CA VAL A 428 -5.51 -2.23 -6.62
C VAL A 428 -5.72 -1.08 -5.64
N TRP A 429 -6.94 -0.86 -5.17
CA TRP A 429 -7.23 0.18 -4.18
C TRP A 429 -6.35 -0.02 -2.93
N CYS A 430 -5.68 1.06 -2.51
CA CYS A 430 -4.67 1.11 -1.45
C CYS A 430 -3.32 0.47 -1.85
N SER A 431 -2.94 0.48 -3.13
CA SER A 431 -1.71 -0.17 -3.63
C SER A 431 -0.41 0.31 -2.97
N THR A 432 -0.39 1.49 -2.36
CA THR A 432 0.77 1.95 -1.58
C THR A 432 1.05 1.04 -0.37
N ASN A 433 0.04 0.38 0.19
CA ASN A 433 0.23 -0.65 1.21
C ASN A 433 1.00 -1.85 0.66
N ASP A 434 0.64 -2.39 -0.51
CA ASP A 434 1.35 -3.52 -1.12
C ASP A 434 2.81 -3.16 -1.42
N VAL A 435 3.04 -1.97 -1.97
CA VAL A 435 4.40 -1.46 -2.27
C VAL A 435 5.22 -1.32 -0.99
N THR A 436 4.63 -0.74 0.06
CA THR A 436 5.29 -0.56 1.36
C THR A 436 5.57 -1.90 2.04
N ALA A 437 4.63 -2.84 1.97
CA ALA A 437 4.78 -4.18 2.49
C ALA A 437 5.91 -4.93 1.79
N LEU A 438 6.01 -4.88 0.45
CA LEU A 438 7.14 -5.44 -0.29
C LEU A 438 8.48 -4.90 0.24
N ALA A 439 8.63 -3.58 0.33
CA ALA A 439 9.87 -2.95 0.79
C ALA A 439 10.21 -3.35 2.24
N THR A 440 9.19 -3.41 3.09
CA THR A 440 9.33 -3.81 4.50
C THR A 440 9.79 -5.25 4.58
N GLN A 441 9.15 -6.18 3.87
CA GLN A 441 9.50 -7.58 3.89
C GLN A 441 10.90 -7.87 3.33
N ALA A 442 11.33 -7.16 2.27
CA ALA A 442 12.70 -7.26 1.77
C ALA A 442 13.72 -6.86 2.85
N THR A 443 13.42 -5.80 3.59
CA THR A 443 14.25 -5.31 4.70
C THR A 443 14.30 -6.29 5.87
N LEU A 444 13.14 -6.81 6.30
CA LEU A 444 13.06 -7.78 7.39
C LEU A 444 13.76 -9.10 7.04
N TYR A 445 13.65 -9.56 5.79
CA TYR A 445 14.40 -10.72 5.30
C TYR A 445 15.91 -10.49 5.39
N GLU A 446 16.41 -9.33 4.93
CA GLU A 446 17.83 -8.97 5.04
C GLU A 446 18.28 -8.91 6.51
N GLN A 447 17.48 -8.35 7.41
CA GLN A 447 17.82 -8.29 8.83
C GLN A 447 17.91 -9.67 9.49
N MET A 448 17.01 -10.60 9.15
CA MET A 448 17.03 -11.95 9.70
C MET A 448 18.18 -12.80 9.14
N THR A 449 18.56 -12.59 7.87
CA THR A 449 19.43 -13.55 7.16
C THR A 449 20.80 -12.99 6.77
N GLY A 450 20.95 -11.66 6.72
CA GLY A 450 22.08 -10.97 6.10
C GLY A 450 22.09 -11.00 4.57
N ASP A 451 21.11 -11.64 3.92
CA ASP A 451 21.06 -11.81 2.47
C ASP A 451 20.42 -10.58 1.79
N ARG A 452 21.26 -9.78 1.13
CA ARG A 452 20.89 -8.50 0.50
C ARG A 452 20.29 -8.64 -0.91
N ARG A 453 20.01 -9.86 -1.39
CA ARG A 453 19.57 -10.07 -2.79
C ARG A 453 18.27 -9.34 -3.18
N TYR A 454 17.46 -8.96 -2.21
CA TYR A 454 16.21 -8.23 -2.41
C TYR A 454 16.32 -6.73 -2.07
N ARG A 455 17.51 -6.23 -1.69
CA ARG A 455 17.72 -4.83 -1.31
C ARG A 455 17.36 -3.86 -2.45
N GLU A 456 17.79 -4.15 -3.68
CA GLU A 456 17.41 -3.32 -4.84
C GLU A 456 15.89 -3.33 -5.05
N LEU A 457 15.25 -4.51 -5.02
CA LEU A 457 13.80 -4.60 -5.16
C LEU A 457 13.06 -3.77 -4.10
N GLY A 458 13.48 -3.86 -2.83
CA GLY A 458 12.89 -3.08 -1.73
C GLY A 458 13.16 -1.58 -1.84
N ALA A 459 14.39 -1.18 -2.18
CA ALA A 459 14.77 0.23 -2.36
C ALA A 459 13.95 0.84 -3.49
N GLU A 460 13.73 0.06 -4.54
CA GLU A 460 12.96 0.50 -5.68
C GLU A 460 11.46 0.62 -5.38
N ALA A 461 10.91 -0.26 -4.55
CA ALA A 461 9.54 -0.12 -4.06
C ALA A 461 9.38 1.14 -3.19
N ARG A 462 10.34 1.44 -2.30
CA ARG A 462 10.35 2.68 -1.52
C ARG A 462 10.43 3.93 -2.41
N ASP A 463 11.31 3.93 -3.41
CA ASP A 463 11.49 5.07 -4.31
C ASP A 463 10.24 5.37 -5.16
N TRP A 464 9.44 4.35 -5.48
CA TRP A 464 8.14 4.50 -6.12
C TRP A 464 7.19 5.38 -5.30
N LEU A 465 7.19 5.22 -3.97
CA LEU A 465 6.38 6.01 -3.05
C LEU A 465 6.78 7.50 -3.04
N PHE A 466 8.04 7.81 -3.35
CA PHE A 466 8.61 9.16 -3.26
C PHE A 466 8.84 9.84 -4.63
N GLY A 467 8.20 9.36 -5.69
CA GLY A 467 8.19 10.04 -7.00
C GLY A 467 8.95 9.34 -8.11
N ARG A 468 9.56 8.18 -7.87
CA ARG A 468 10.11 7.36 -8.96
C ARG A 468 9.00 6.53 -9.63
N ASN A 469 8.01 7.23 -10.16
CA ASN A 469 6.82 6.70 -10.83
C ASN A 469 6.48 7.56 -12.08
N PRO A 470 5.61 7.11 -12.99
CA PRO A 470 5.29 7.82 -14.24
C PRO A 470 4.86 9.27 -14.07
N TRP A 471 4.21 9.58 -12.96
CA TRP A 471 3.67 10.91 -12.65
C TRP A 471 4.74 11.86 -12.06
N GLY A 472 5.82 11.30 -11.52
CA GLY A 472 6.82 12.06 -10.78
C GLY A 472 6.27 12.65 -9.49
N VAL A 473 5.35 11.93 -8.82
CA VAL A 473 4.63 12.40 -7.63
C VAL A 473 5.03 11.57 -6.43
N SER A 474 5.47 12.20 -5.35
CA SER A 474 5.51 11.52 -4.05
C SER A 474 4.09 11.31 -3.54
N PHE A 475 3.75 10.07 -3.18
CA PHE A 475 2.44 9.71 -2.62
C PHE A 475 2.31 10.07 -1.13
N VAL A 476 3.33 10.72 -0.55
CA VAL A 476 3.26 11.29 0.80
C VAL A 476 2.89 12.76 0.69
N ILE A 477 1.72 13.13 1.20
CA ILE A 477 1.16 14.47 1.03
C ILE A 477 2.12 15.54 1.55
N GLY A 478 2.48 16.49 0.68
CA GLY A 478 3.40 17.59 1.00
C GLY A 478 4.86 17.18 1.29
N VAL A 479 5.27 15.94 1.00
CA VAL A 479 6.63 15.45 1.26
C VAL A 479 7.26 14.90 -0.03
N PRO A 480 8.44 15.38 -0.47
CA PRO A 480 9.19 16.49 0.11
C PRO A 480 8.47 17.83 -0.14
N GLU A 481 8.73 18.81 0.73
CA GLU A 481 8.20 20.17 0.57
C GLU A 481 8.69 20.83 -0.73
N GLN A 482 9.96 20.60 -1.06
CA GLN A 482 10.57 21.03 -2.31
C GLN A 482 10.52 19.89 -3.33
N GLY A 483 9.40 19.76 -4.02
CA GLY A 483 9.20 18.75 -5.06
C GLY A 483 7.74 18.68 -5.51
N ARG A 484 7.39 17.60 -6.19
CA ARG A 484 6.00 17.29 -6.54
C ARG A 484 5.51 16.15 -5.65
N ALA A 485 4.65 16.49 -4.70
CA ALA A 485 3.98 15.55 -3.81
C ALA A 485 2.47 15.65 -4.00
N ALA A 486 1.73 14.64 -3.54
CA ALA A 486 0.27 14.68 -3.47
C ALA A 486 -0.17 15.96 -2.74
N SER A 487 -1.07 16.72 -3.36
CA SER A 487 -1.36 18.10 -2.96
C SER A 487 -2.84 18.45 -2.96
N ARG A 488 -3.69 17.59 -3.54
CA ARG A 488 -5.14 17.76 -3.64
C ARG A 488 -5.89 16.52 -3.12
N PRO A 489 -5.59 16.05 -1.90
CA PRO A 489 -6.09 14.77 -1.38
C PRO A 489 -7.61 14.77 -1.21
N HIS A 490 -8.23 13.58 -1.27
CA HIS A 490 -9.62 13.36 -0.87
C HIS A 490 -9.75 13.48 0.66
N HIS A 491 -9.66 14.71 1.18
CA HIS A 491 -9.68 14.97 2.62
C HIS A 491 -10.41 16.28 2.94
N LEU A 492 -11.35 16.23 3.89
CA LEU A 492 -12.27 17.35 4.17
C LEU A 492 -11.55 18.61 4.67
N PHE A 493 -10.45 18.48 5.44
CA PHE A 493 -9.67 19.64 5.88
C PHE A 493 -9.00 20.39 4.73
N TRP A 494 -8.54 19.66 3.71
CA TRP A 494 -8.00 20.29 2.51
C TRP A 494 -9.11 21.04 1.77
N LYS A 495 -10.24 20.38 1.53
CA LYS A 495 -11.35 20.94 0.74
C LYS A 495 -12.03 22.13 1.41
N LEU A 496 -12.32 22.03 2.72
CA LEU A 496 -13.19 22.98 3.42
C LEU A 496 -12.41 24.05 4.21
N LYS A 497 -11.12 23.83 4.49
CA LYS A 497 -10.29 24.75 5.28
C LYS A 497 -8.96 25.11 4.66
N ASN A 498 -8.65 24.60 3.46
CA ASN A 498 -7.35 24.79 2.83
C ASN A 498 -6.19 24.37 3.77
N HIS A 499 -6.43 23.34 4.60
CA HIS A 499 -5.45 22.76 5.51
C HIS A 499 -4.99 21.42 4.93
N LEU A 500 -3.76 21.38 4.43
CA LEU A 500 -3.18 20.19 3.82
C LEU A 500 -2.80 19.17 4.92
N PRO A 501 -3.31 17.92 4.87
CA PRO A 501 -2.95 16.87 5.81
C PRO A 501 -1.56 16.29 5.50
N VAL A 502 -0.52 17.10 5.75
CA VAL A 502 0.89 16.76 5.45
C VAL A 502 1.30 15.46 6.13
N GLY A 503 1.98 14.60 5.38
CA GLY A 503 2.48 13.30 5.85
C GLY A 503 1.52 12.13 5.63
N GLY A 504 0.26 12.37 5.29
CA GLY A 504 -0.66 11.29 4.91
C GLY A 504 -0.16 10.59 3.65
N VAL A 505 -0.08 9.26 3.67
CA VAL A 505 0.18 8.45 2.48
C VAL A 505 -1.14 8.19 1.78
N VAL A 506 -1.23 8.58 0.51
CA VAL A 506 -2.45 8.31 -0.29
C VAL A 506 -2.54 6.85 -0.75
N ASP A 507 -3.75 6.39 -1.03
CA ASP A 507 -4.04 5.05 -1.57
C ASP A 507 -3.13 4.67 -2.74
N GLY A 508 -2.87 5.65 -3.61
CA GLY A 508 -1.97 5.54 -4.73
C GLY A 508 -2.60 4.89 -5.97
N PRO A 509 -1.76 4.48 -6.93
CA PRO A 509 -2.23 4.14 -8.26
C PRO A 509 -3.06 2.85 -8.30
N VAL A 510 -4.09 2.84 -9.13
CA VAL A 510 -4.93 1.66 -9.37
C VAL A 510 -5.02 1.33 -10.86
N TYR A 511 -5.40 0.09 -11.20
CA TYR A 511 -5.76 -0.23 -12.57
C TYR A 511 -6.95 0.61 -13.02
N LYS A 512 -6.92 1.07 -14.27
CA LYS A 512 -7.92 1.98 -14.83
C LYS A 512 -9.34 1.41 -14.71
N ASP A 513 -9.52 0.11 -14.92
CA ASP A 513 -10.83 -0.54 -14.82
C ASP A 513 -11.37 -0.57 -13.39
N ILE A 514 -10.50 -0.66 -12.38
CA ILE A 514 -10.88 -0.51 -10.97
C ILE A 514 -11.35 0.93 -10.72
N ASN A 515 -10.58 1.93 -11.14
CA ASN A 515 -10.96 3.35 -11.03
C ASN A 515 -12.30 3.62 -11.73
N ASP A 516 -12.46 3.19 -12.98
CA ASP A 516 -13.68 3.39 -13.78
C ASP A 516 -14.92 2.70 -13.16
N SER A 517 -14.73 1.62 -12.40
CA SER A 517 -15.82 0.90 -11.72
C SER A 517 -16.36 1.64 -10.50
N LEU A 518 -15.58 2.59 -9.97
CA LEU A 518 -15.95 3.39 -8.81
C LEU A 518 -16.73 4.63 -9.25
N LYS A 519 -17.67 5.05 -8.42
CA LYS A 519 -18.60 6.13 -8.74
C LYS A 519 -18.10 7.44 -8.15
N PHE A 520 -17.64 8.34 -9.01
CA PHE A 520 -17.22 9.68 -8.60
C PHE A 520 -18.37 10.68 -8.74
N GLY A 521 -18.62 11.45 -7.69
CA GLY A 521 -19.61 12.53 -7.69
C GLY A 521 -19.15 13.81 -8.42
N ALA A 522 -17.86 13.90 -8.77
CA ALA A 522 -17.24 15.09 -9.34
C ALA A 522 -16.31 14.75 -10.52
N SER A 523 -16.08 15.73 -11.39
CA SER A 523 -15.27 15.59 -12.61
C SER A 523 -13.76 15.68 -12.34
N PHE A 524 -12.97 14.98 -13.15
CA PHE A 524 -11.50 15.07 -13.18
C PHE A 524 -10.97 16.13 -14.18
N ALA A 525 -11.80 17.11 -14.59
CA ALA A 525 -11.50 18.06 -15.67
C ALA A 525 -10.22 18.92 -15.52
N ASN A 526 -9.52 18.84 -14.39
CA ASN A 526 -8.27 19.56 -14.10
C ASN A 526 -7.17 18.61 -13.59
N ASP A 527 -7.09 17.41 -14.14
CA ASP A 527 -5.97 16.50 -13.86
C ASP A 527 -4.71 16.95 -14.61
N GLU A 528 -3.78 17.57 -13.89
CA GLU A 528 -2.45 17.95 -14.40
C GLU A 528 -1.56 16.75 -14.76
N LEU A 529 -2.01 15.54 -14.41
CA LEU A 529 -1.34 14.29 -14.65
C LEU A 529 -1.88 13.53 -15.86
N ALA A 530 -2.86 14.07 -16.58
CA ALA A 530 -3.57 13.38 -17.65
C ALA A 530 -2.66 12.76 -18.73
N ARG A 531 -1.53 13.42 -19.06
CA ARG A 531 -0.54 12.91 -20.05
C ARG A 531 0.15 11.62 -19.60
N PHE A 532 0.23 11.39 -18.29
CA PHE A 532 0.97 10.28 -17.68
C PHE A 532 0.10 9.09 -17.33
N GLN A 533 -1.21 9.16 -17.58
CA GLN A 533 -2.13 8.04 -17.34
C GLN A 533 -1.91 6.91 -18.36
N SER A 534 -2.24 5.69 -17.94
CA SER A 534 -2.14 4.47 -18.73
C SER A 534 -3.23 3.48 -18.27
N ASP A 535 -3.03 2.18 -18.47
CA ASP A 535 -3.86 1.13 -17.83
C ASP A 535 -3.70 1.11 -16.30
N ILE A 536 -2.71 1.83 -15.76
CA ILE A 536 -2.59 2.19 -14.35
C ILE A 536 -2.73 3.72 -14.26
N VAL A 537 -3.56 4.19 -13.32
CA VAL A 537 -3.91 5.61 -13.17
C VAL A 537 -3.66 6.09 -11.74
N TYR A 538 -3.30 7.36 -11.61
CA TYR A 538 -3.27 8.11 -10.35
C TYR A 538 -3.64 9.56 -10.63
N HIS A 539 -4.62 10.09 -9.91
CA HIS A 539 -5.09 11.46 -10.10
C HIS A 539 -4.87 12.27 -8.83
N ASP A 540 -4.09 13.37 -8.90
CA ASP A 540 -3.98 14.30 -7.77
C ASP A 540 -5.18 15.27 -7.78
N VAL A 541 -6.37 14.72 -7.54
CA VAL A 541 -7.64 15.43 -7.59
C VAL A 541 -8.52 14.96 -6.44
N PHE A 542 -9.08 15.90 -5.68
CA PHE A 542 -9.96 15.59 -4.54
C PHE A 542 -11.09 14.62 -4.88
N ALA A 543 -11.63 14.67 -6.09
CA ALA A 543 -12.74 13.81 -6.50
C ALA A 543 -12.37 12.32 -6.54
N ASP A 544 -11.10 11.98 -6.72
CA ASP A 544 -10.64 10.59 -6.85
C ASP A 544 -10.18 10.03 -5.50
N PHE A 545 -11.14 9.57 -4.69
CA PHE A 545 -10.82 8.88 -3.44
C PHE A 545 -10.02 7.60 -3.67
N SER A 546 -10.24 6.91 -4.79
CA SER A 546 -9.64 5.59 -5.03
C SER A 546 -8.14 5.59 -5.25
N THR A 547 -7.58 6.76 -5.59
CA THR A 547 -6.14 6.93 -5.76
C THR A 547 -5.52 7.98 -4.85
N ASN A 548 -6.32 8.90 -4.31
CA ASN A 548 -5.82 10.12 -3.65
C ASN A 548 -6.41 10.37 -2.25
N GLU A 549 -7.05 9.38 -1.63
CA GLU A 549 -7.43 9.43 -0.22
C GLU A 549 -6.24 9.03 0.67
N PRO A 550 -5.88 9.81 1.70
CA PRO A 550 -4.86 9.41 2.67
C PRO A 550 -5.39 8.43 3.69
N ILE A 551 -4.58 7.41 4.02
CA ILE A 551 -4.96 6.30 4.89
C ILE A 551 -4.00 6.15 6.08
N ILE A 552 -4.53 5.84 7.27
CA ILE A 552 -3.72 5.73 8.50
C ILE A 552 -2.74 4.54 8.47
N ASP A 553 -3.17 3.42 7.94
CA ASP A 553 -2.42 2.17 7.86
C ASP A 553 -1.29 2.26 6.84
N GLY A 554 -1.50 2.88 5.67
CA GLY A 554 -0.42 3.19 4.72
C GLY A 554 0.60 4.15 5.31
N THR A 555 0.14 5.15 6.07
CA THR A 555 1.01 6.12 6.73
C THR A 555 1.88 5.47 7.81
N VAL A 556 1.28 4.62 8.67
CA VAL A 556 2.02 3.89 9.70
C VAL A 556 2.93 2.82 9.09
N SER A 557 2.51 2.16 8.01
CA SER A 557 3.35 1.19 7.29
C SER A 557 4.62 1.84 6.75
N LEU A 558 4.52 3.04 6.19
CA LEU A 558 5.70 3.77 5.71
C LEU A 558 6.60 4.20 6.87
N LEU A 559 6.03 4.61 8.01
CA LEU A 559 6.80 4.91 9.21
C LEU A 559 7.56 3.68 9.72
N LEU A 560 6.92 2.52 9.72
CA LEU A 560 7.55 1.25 10.09
C LEU A 560 8.67 0.90 9.13
N LEU A 561 8.42 0.99 7.81
CA LEU A 561 9.43 0.79 6.78
C LEU A 561 10.66 1.65 7.06
N LEU A 562 10.48 2.97 7.21
CA LEU A 562 11.59 3.90 7.45
C LEU A 562 12.31 3.64 8.79
N THR A 563 11.61 3.10 9.79
CA THR A 563 12.24 2.73 11.07
C THR A 563 13.14 1.50 10.93
N VAL A 564 12.72 0.49 10.16
CA VAL A 564 13.52 -0.73 9.93
C VAL A 564 14.53 -0.57 8.79
N TRP A 565 14.36 0.45 7.94
CA TRP A 565 15.25 0.74 6.82
C TRP A 565 16.54 1.39 7.31
N LYS A 566 17.65 0.65 7.21
CA LYS A 566 18.99 1.09 7.63
C LYS A 566 19.98 0.88 6.52
#